data_AF-A0A4P9VWN3-F1
#
_entry.id   AF-A0A4P9VWN3-F1
#
_cell.length_a   1.000
_cell.length_b   1.000
_cell.length_c   1.000
_cell.angle_alpha   90.00
_cell.angle_beta   90.00
_cell.angle_gamma   90.00
#
_symmetry.space_group_name_H-M   'P 1'
#
loop_
_entity.id
_entity.type
_entity.pdbx_description
1 polymer ?
#
loop_
_entity_poly.entity_id
_entity_poly.type
_entity_poly.pdbx_seq_one_letter_code
_entity_poly.pdbx_strand_id
1 'polypeptide(L)'
;PPIPHSSIPDIHRKPAISHLTASGAVHFVDDSVVENVDAIILATGYLYDYPYLRGLTGMDADPEIAITTDGRGLRNVYQHVFYIPNPTLCVVGTLVIVEPFPLFEFQARLITHHLRNSLTTLPSAPEMRASEEAENETLGIPAGDRRKTVMGPERQYAYWDAIAKLVGVEGTPEGRRERREEVVVERKARLGY
;
A
#
# COMPACT_ATOMS: atom_id res chain seq x y z
N PRO A 1 -5.91 4.21 29.60
CA PRO A 1 -5.47 2.98 28.90
C PRO A 1 -6.46 2.64 27.79
N PRO A 2 -6.00 2.16 26.61
CA PRO A 2 -6.94 1.80 25.59
C PRO A 2 -7.82 0.63 26.06
N ILE A 3 -9.14 0.80 25.97
CA ILE A 3 -10.20 -0.20 26.05
C ILE A 3 -9.81 -1.36 25.14
N PRO A 4 -9.44 -2.52 25.69
CA PRO A 4 -9.22 -3.72 24.90
C PRO A 4 -10.49 -4.01 24.10
N HIS A 5 -10.39 -4.39 22.82
CA HIS A 5 -11.58 -4.71 22.02
C HIS A 5 -12.52 -5.75 22.66
N SER A 6 -12.01 -6.52 23.63
CA SER A 6 -12.78 -7.48 24.45
C SER A 6 -13.71 -6.84 25.49
N SER A 7 -13.68 -5.51 25.69
CA SER A 7 -14.55 -4.82 26.66
C SER A 7 -15.67 -3.99 26.05
N ILE A 8 -15.89 -4.09 24.73
CA ILE A 8 -17.12 -3.56 24.12
C ILE A 8 -18.15 -4.69 24.15
N PRO A 9 -19.26 -4.55 24.92
CA PRO A 9 -20.32 -5.56 24.91
C PRO A 9 -20.86 -5.73 23.49
N ASP A 10 -21.21 -6.97 23.14
CA ASP A 10 -21.77 -7.39 21.84
C ASP A 10 -20.80 -7.41 20.64
N ILE A 11 -19.49 -7.17 20.86
CA ILE A 11 -18.47 -7.39 19.83
C ILE A 11 -17.79 -8.74 20.00
N HIS A 12 -18.13 -9.69 19.14
CA HIS A 12 -17.54 -11.02 19.10
C HIS A 12 -16.54 -11.12 17.95
N ARG A 13 -15.25 -11.28 18.27
CA ARG A 13 -14.23 -11.56 17.26
C ARG A 13 -14.35 -13.01 16.80
N LYS A 14 -14.36 -13.19 15.48
CA LYS A 14 -14.35 -14.49 14.81
C LYS A 14 -13.12 -14.60 13.90
N PRO A 15 -12.61 -15.81 13.62
CA PRO A 15 -11.53 -15.99 12.66
C PRO A 15 -12.05 -15.80 11.22
N ALA A 16 -11.24 -16.15 10.22
CA ALA A 16 -11.64 -16.03 8.82
C ALA A 16 -12.92 -16.83 8.53
N ILE A 17 -13.77 -16.29 7.66
CA ILE A 17 -14.94 -17.00 7.13
C ILE A 17 -14.44 -18.13 6.22
N SER A 18 -14.95 -19.33 6.44
CA SER A 18 -14.75 -20.51 5.59
C SER A 18 -15.74 -20.49 4.42
N HIS A 19 -17.03 -20.44 4.72
CA HIS A 19 -18.09 -20.37 3.70
C HIS A 19 -19.40 -19.85 4.30
N LEU A 20 -20.32 -19.48 3.40
CA LEU A 20 -21.70 -19.11 3.72
C LEU A 20 -22.63 -20.22 3.23
N THR A 21 -23.69 -20.48 3.98
CA THR A 21 -24.73 -21.43 3.58
C THR A 21 -25.95 -20.71 3.00
N ALA A 22 -26.78 -21.43 2.25
CA ALA A 22 -28.02 -20.88 1.68
C ALA A 22 -29.03 -20.44 2.76
N SER A 23 -28.93 -20.95 3.99
CA SER A 23 -29.75 -20.52 5.13
C SER A 23 -29.26 -19.21 5.77
N GLY A 24 -28.15 -18.64 5.30
CA GLY A 24 -27.55 -17.43 5.88
C GLY A 24 -26.63 -17.69 7.08
N ALA A 25 -26.29 -18.95 7.38
CA ALA A 25 -25.31 -19.25 8.42
C ALA A 25 -23.87 -19.02 7.91
N VAL A 26 -23.04 -18.44 8.78
CA VAL A 26 -21.63 -18.14 8.53
C VAL A 26 -20.76 -19.17 9.24
N HIS A 27 -20.00 -19.93 8.47
CA HIS A 27 -19.03 -20.89 9.00
C HIS A 27 -17.63 -20.28 9.00
N PHE A 28 -16.90 -20.49 10.09
CA PHE A 28 -15.54 -19.99 10.27
C PHE A 28 -14.51 -21.12 10.19
N VAL A 29 -13.24 -20.78 10.00
CA VAL A 29 -12.14 -21.76 9.87
C VAL A 29 -11.83 -22.55 11.14
N ASP A 30 -12.37 -22.12 12.29
CA ASP A 30 -12.29 -22.83 13.57
C ASP A 30 -13.52 -23.74 13.83
N ASP A 31 -14.26 -24.05 12.76
CA ASP A 31 -15.51 -24.80 12.77
C ASP A 31 -16.67 -24.15 13.54
N SER A 32 -16.46 -22.95 14.11
CA SER A 32 -17.56 -22.21 14.74
C SER A 32 -18.55 -21.71 13.71
N VAL A 33 -19.81 -21.56 14.14
CA VAL A 33 -20.93 -21.14 13.27
C VAL A 33 -21.68 -19.99 13.93
N VAL A 34 -22.13 -19.04 13.12
CA VAL A 34 -23.09 -18.00 13.53
C VAL A 34 -24.30 -18.07 12.60
N GLU A 35 -25.47 -18.23 13.20
CA GLU A 35 -26.76 -18.26 12.52
C GLU A 35 -27.48 -16.90 12.64
N ASN A 36 -28.55 -16.72 11.87
CA ASN A 36 -29.40 -15.52 11.92
C ASN A 36 -28.63 -14.21 11.68
N VAL A 37 -27.73 -14.21 10.70
CA VAL A 37 -26.98 -13.00 10.31
C VAL A 37 -27.83 -12.14 9.39
N ASP A 38 -28.25 -10.97 9.87
CA ASP A 38 -29.06 -10.02 9.08
C ASP A 38 -28.26 -9.35 7.96
N ALA A 39 -26.97 -9.07 8.19
CA ALA A 39 -26.12 -8.35 7.25
C ALA A 39 -24.66 -8.80 7.32
N ILE A 40 -24.03 -8.88 6.15
CA ILE A 40 -22.59 -9.07 5.99
C ILE A 40 -22.02 -7.82 5.32
N ILE A 41 -21.15 -7.10 6.03
CA ILE A 41 -20.49 -5.90 5.52
C ILE A 41 -19.04 -6.28 5.17
N LEU A 42 -18.73 -6.29 3.87
CA LEU A 42 -17.38 -6.58 3.39
C LEU A 42 -16.47 -5.36 3.58
N ALA A 43 -15.66 -5.39 4.64
CA ALA A 43 -14.64 -4.38 4.93
C ALA A 43 -13.21 -4.89 4.57
N THR A 44 -13.07 -5.61 3.45
CA THR A 44 -11.83 -6.31 3.03
C THR A 44 -10.85 -5.45 2.22
N GLY A 45 -11.13 -4.14 2.13
CA GLY A 45 -10.32 -3.18 1.39
C GLY A 45 -10.66 -3.14 -0.11
N TYR A 46 -9.69 -2.67 -0.90
CA TYR A 46 -9.86 -2.40 -2.33
C TYR A 46 -8.74 -3.05 -3.15
N LEU A 47 -8.96 -3.11 -4.46
CA LEU A 47 -7.99 -3.49 -5.48
C LEU A 47 -7.59 -2.25 -6.29
N TYR A 48 -6.36 -2.22 -6.78
CA TYR A 48 -5.93 -1.27 -7.80
C TYR A 48 -6.64 -1.58 -9.12
N ASP A 49 -7.22 -0.55 -9.72
CA ASP A 49 -7.86 -0.64 -11.02
C ASP A 49 -7.47 0.57 -11.88
N TYR A 50 -7.05 0.29 -13.11
CA TYR A 50 -6.64 1.28 -14.10
C TYR A 50 -7.34 0.98 -15.43
N PRO A 51 -8.67 1.19 -15.53
CA PRO A 51 -9.47 0.73 -16.67
C PRO A 51 -9.10 1.41 -18.00
N TYR A 52 -8.31 2.47 -17.94
CA TYR A 52 -7.77 3.21 -19.08
C TYR A 52 -6.41 2.70 -19.57
N LEU A 53 -5.70 1.85 -18.82
CA LEU A 53 -4.40 1.26 -19.19
C LEU A 53 -4.56 -0.14 -19.82
N ARG A 54 -5.38 -0.23 -20.88
CA ARG A 54 -5.66 -1.50 -21.57
C ARG A 54 -4.37 -2.20 -22.01
N GLY A 55 -4.30 -3.51 -21.77
CA GLY A 55 -3.13 -4.34 -22.08
C GLY A 55 -2.02 -4.29 -21.02
N LEU A 56 -2.06 -3.35 -20.07
CA LEU A 56 -1.17 -3.31 -18.92
C LEU A 56 -1.84 -3.82 -17.64
N THR A 57 -3.12 -4.17 -17.70
CA THR A 57 -3.91 -4.65 -16.56
C THR A 57 -4.62 -5.95 -16.86
N GLY A 58 -4.82 -6.77 -15.84
CA GLY A 58 -5.61 -8.01 -15.94
C GLY A 58 -4.74 -9.27 -15.94
N MET A 59 -5.39 -10.42 -15.73
CA MET A 59 -4.70 -11.71 -15.60
C MET A 59 -4.01 -12.17 -16.89
N ASP A 60 -4.48 -11.70 -18.04
CA ASP A 60 -3.94 -12.05 -19.36
C ASP A 60 -2.86 -11.07 -19.85
N ALA A 61 -2.54 -10.02 -19.06
CA ALA A 61 -1.50 -9.06 -19.41
C ALA A 61 -0.10 -9.69 -19.23
N ASP A 62 0.81 -9.38 -20.15
CA ASP A 62 2.21 -9.81 -20.06
C ASP A 62 2.84 -9.28 -18.75
N PRO A 63 3.32 -10.15 -17.83
CA PRO A 63 3.91 -9.74 -16.56
C PRO A 63 5.07 -8.75 -16.67
N GLU A 64 5.81 -8.76 -17.77
CA GLU A 64 6.97 -7.87 -18.00
C GLU A 64 6.59 -6.40 -18.23
N ILE A 65 5.32 -6.16 -18.60
CA ILE A 65 4.76 -4.84 -18.85
C ILE A 65 3.49 -4.54 -18.04
N ALA A 66 2.86 -5.54 -17.42
CA ALA A 66 1.66 -5.31 -16.62
C ALA A 66 1.97 -4.37 -15.45
N ILE A 67 1.13 -3.37 -15.20
CA ILE A 67 1.22 -2.54 -13.98
C ILE A 67 0.55 -3.24 -12.80
N THR A 68 -0.48 -4.04 -13.06
CA THR A 68 -1.14 -4.92 -12.09
C THR A 68 -1.87 -6.06 -12.82
N THR A 69 -1.93 -7.25 -12.23
CA THR A 69 -2.61 -8.41 -12.85
C THR A 69 -3.96 -8.68 -12.22
N ASP A 70 -4.00 -8.88 -10.91
CA ASP A 70 -5.21 -9.17 -10.12
C ASP A 70 -5.68 -7.98 -9.27
N GLY A 71 -5.08 -6.80 -9.48
CA GLY A 71 -5.35 -5.58 -8.73
C GLY A 71 -4.81 -5.60 -7.29
N ARG A 72 -4.18 -6.68 -6.80
CA ARG A 72 -3.74 -6.74 -5.41
C ARG A 72 -2.51 -5.90 -5.14
N GLY A 73 -1.60 -5.81 -6.10
CA GLY A 73 -0.37 -5.03 -5.99
C GLY A 73 0.12 -4.53 -7.35
N LEU A 74 1.15 -3.70 -7.28
CA LEU A 74 1.78 -3.09 -8.44
C LEU A 74 3.12 -3.75 -8.74
N ARG A 75 3.46 -3.81 -10.02
CA ARG A 75 4.75 -4.29 -10.54
C ARG A 75 5.19 -3.38 -11.68
N ASN A 76 6.45 -3.45 -12.07
CA ASN A 76 7.03 -2.56 -13.08
C ASN A 76 6.92 -1.07 -12.69
N VAL A 77 7.00 -0.75 -11.39
CA VAL A 77 6.92 0.63 -10.87
C VAL A 77 8.13 0.93 -10.00
N TYR A 78 9.14 1.59 -10.59
CA TYR A 78 10.35 2.02 -9.90
C TYR A 78 10.06 3.13 -8.89
N GLN A 79 10.62 2.99 -7.69
CA GLN A 79 10.41 3.91 -6.56
C GLN A 79 8.94 4.17 -6.25
N HIS A 80 8.04 3.23 -6.58
CA HIS A 80 6.59 3.40 -6.46
C HIS A 80 6.03 4.60 -7.23
N VAL A 81 6.76 5.10 -8.24
CA VAL A 81 6.42 6.28 -9.04
C VAL A 81 6.49 6.01 -10.55
N PHE A 82 7.62 5.54 -11.07
CA PHE A 82 7.87 5.53 -12.51
C PHE A 82 7.57 4.16 -13.11
N TYR A 83 6.70 4.12 -14.12
CA TYR A 83 6.45 2.88 -14.86
C TYR A 83 7.69 2.51 -15.69
N ILE A 84 8.32 1.39 -15.36
CA ILE A 84 9.65 1.02 -15.86
C ILE A 84 9.73 0.92 -17.39
N PRO A 85 8.79 0.25 -18.10
CA PRO A 85 8.83 0.15 -19.57
C PRO A 85 8.67 1.50 -20.28
N ASN A 86 8.02 2.48 -19.66
CA ASN A 86 7.87 3.83 -20.20
C ASN A 86 7.73 4.87 -19.08
N PRO A 87 8.83 5.48 -18.63
CA PRO A 87 8.82 6.41 -17.48
C PRO A 87 8.09 7.74 -17.72
N THR A 88 7.56 7.98 -18.93
CA THR A 88 6.61 9.09 -19.15
C THR A 88 5.26 8.83 -18.47
N LEU A 89 4.94 7.57 -18.18
CA LEU A 89 3.83 7.19 -17.31
C LEU A 89 4.32 7.12 -15.86
N CYS A 90 3.69 7.92 -15.00
CA CYS A 90 3.96 7.94 -13.57
C CYS A 90 2.68 7.66 -12.78
N VAL A 91 2.82 7.02 -11.63
CA VAL A 91 1.76 6.84 -10.64
C VAL A 91 2.14 7.55 -9.33
N VAL A 92 1.13 8.07 -8.64
CA VAL A 92 1.28 8.73 -7.34
C VAL A 92 0.14 8.25 -6.47
N GLY A 93 0.38 8.12 -5.16
CA GLY A 93 -0.71 7.82 -4.23
C GLY A 93 -0.99 6.33 -4.04
N THR A 94 -0.07 5.47 -4.46
CA THR A 94 -0.24 4.00 -4.41
C THR A 94 0.28 3.38 -3.12
N LEU A 95 0.88 4.16 -2.22
CA LEU A 95 1.40 3.64 -0.96
C LEU A 95 0.31 3.64 0.13
N VAL A 96 0.25 2.57 0.92
CA VAL A 96 -0.75 2.39 1.98
C VAL A 96 -0.09 2.25 3.35
N ILE A 97 -0.84 2.65 4.40
CA ILE A 97 -0.32 2.78 5.77
C ILE A 97 0.82 3.81 5.85
N VAL A 98 0.56 4.99 5.28
CA VAL A 98 1.49 6.13 5.18
C VAL A 98 0.84 7.43 5.69
N GLU A 99 1.65 8.47 5.88
CA GLU A 99 1.23 9.87 5.90
C GLU A 99 1.05 10.38 4.45
N PRO A 100 -0.19 10.42 3.91
CA PRO A 100 -0.38 10.48 2.46
C PRO A 100 0.10 11.78 1.83
N PHE A 101 -0.35 12.93 2.36
CA PHE A 101 -0.09 14.23 1.76
C PHE A 101 1.39 14.57 1.61
N PRO A 102 2.23 14.52 2.67
CA PRO A 102 3.63 14.85 2.50
C PRO A 102 4.34 13.84 1.60
N LEU A 103 4.04 12.54 1.74
CA LEU A 103 4.72 11.53 0.95
C LEU A 103 4.41 11.66 -0.55
N PHE A 104 3.15 11.93 -0.89
CA PHE A 104 2.72 12.12 -2.28
C PHE A 104 3.23 13.45 -2.86
N GLU A 105 3.44 14.47 -2.03
CA GLU A 105 4.13 15.69 -2.46
C GLU A 105 5.58 15.39 -2.89
N PHE A 106 6.30 14.56 -2.13
CA PHE A 106 7.66 14.16 -2.50
C PHE A 106 7.69 13.31 -3.79
N GLN A 107 6.72 12.42 -4.00
CA GLN A 107 6.55 11.72 -5.27
C GLN A 107 6.32 12.71 -6.42
N ALA A 108 5.48 13.73 -6.23
CA ALA A 108 5.21 14.76 -7.24
C ALA A 108 6.45 15.62 -7.55
N ARG A 109 7.26 15.96 -6.54
CA ARG A 109 8.55 16.65 -6.72
C ARG A 109 9.51 15.81 -7.56
N LEU A 110 9.62 14.51 -7.27
CA LEU A 110 10.46 13.58 -8.03
C LEU A 110 10.07 13.51 -9.51
N ILE A 111 8.77 13.40 -9.80
CA ILE A 111 8.23 13.45 -11.17
C ILE A 111 8.60 14.78 -11.84
N THR A 112 8.42 15.89 -11.15
CA THR A 112 8.75 17.22 -11.68
C THR A 112 10.23 17.35 -12.03
N HIS A 113 11.13 16.86 -11.18
CA HIS A 113 12.56 16.88 -11.44
C HIS A 113 12.96 16.04 -12.65
N HIS A 114 12.34 14.87 -12.80
CA HIS A 114 12.51 14.00 -13.95
C HIS A 114 12.02 14.67 -15.24
N LEU A 115 10.76 15.14 -15.28
CA LEU A 115 10.18 15.76 -16.48
C LEU A 115 10.89 17.04 -16.91
N ARG A 116 11.49 17.78 -15.98
CA ARG A 116 12.27 18.99 -16.26
C ARG A 116 13.73 18.72 -16.62
N ASN A 117 14.18 17.45 -16.61
CA ASN A 117 15.59 17.06 -16.76
C ASN A 117 16.54 17.87 -15.85
N SER A 118 16.08 18.18 -14.64
CA SER A 118 16.69 19.26 -13.83
C SER A 118 17.61 18.76 -12.72
N LEU A 119 17.29 17.62 -12.10
CA LEU A 119 18.06 17.07 -10.97
C LEU A 119 18.12 15.53 -10.93
N THR A 120 17.17 14.84 -11.55
CA THR A 120 17.06 13.37 -11.45
C THR A 120 17.05 12.75 -12.84
N THR A 121 18.19 12.22 -13.26
CA THR A 121 18.23 11.27 -14.38
C THR A 121 17.81 9.92 -13.83
N LEU A 122 16.76 9.31 -14.40
CA LEU A 122 16.39 7.96 -14.02
C LEU A 122 17.49 6.98 -14.45
N PRO A 123 17.74 5.93 -13.66
CA PRO A 123 18.63 4.87 -14.09
C PRO A 123 18.02 4.13 -15.29
N SER A 124 18.83 3.29 -15.94
CA SER A 124 18.38 2.49 -17.07
C SER A 124 17.25 1.52 -16.67
N ALA A 125 16.45 1.07 -17.63
CA ALA A 125 15.36 0.12 -17.34
C ALA A 125 15.83 -1.16 -16.64
N PRO A 126 16.98 -1.80 -17.03
CA PRO A 126 17.50 -2.95 -16.28
C PRO A 126 17.85 -2.63 -14.83
N GLU A 127 18.44 -1.47 -14.54
CA GLU A 127 18.75 -1.04 -13.17
C GLU A 127 17.49 -0.78 -12.34
N MET A 128 16.45 -0.20 -12.96
CA MET A 128 15.16 -0.03 -12.31
C MET A 128 14.50 -1.38 -11.98
N ARG A 129 14.55 -2.36 -12.90
CA ARG A 129 14.05 -3.71 -12.66
C ARG A 129 14.82 -4.41 -11.54
N ALA A 130 16.14 -4.34 -11.56
CA ALA A 130 16.99 -4.90 -10.51
C ALA A 130 16.70 -4.27 -9.14
N SER A 131 16.44 -2.95 -9.10
CA SER A 131 16.02 -2.28 -7.87
C SER A 131 14.65 -2.75 -7.35
N GLU A 132 13.70 -3.01 -8.26
CA GLU A 132 12.38 -3.53 -7.90
C GLU A 132 12.48 -4.98 -7.38
N GLU A 133 13.31 -5.80 -8.02
CA GLU A 133 13.57 -7.19 -7.63
C GLU A 133 14.25 -7.25 -6.27
N ALA A 134 15.30 -6.46 -6.04
CA ALA A 134 15.96 -6.36 -4.74
C ALA A 134 15.02 -5.91 -3.61
N GLU A 135 14.06 -5.01 -3.88
CA GLU A 135 13.03 -4.65 -2.92
C GLU A 135 12.11 -5.84 -2.60
N ASN A 136 11.66 -6.56 -3.62
CA ASN A 136 10.82 -7.75 -3.44
C ASN A 136 11.54 -8.85 -2.64
N GLU A 137 12.82 -9.10 -2.94
CA GLU A 137 13.69 -10.04 -2.22
C GLU A 137 13.85 -9.65 -0.75
N THR A 138 14.16 -8.38 -0.49
CA THR A 138 14.30 -7.84 0.88
C THR A 138 13.01 -8.04 1.69
N LEU A 139 11.85 -7.92 1.05
CA LEU A 139 10.55 -8.11 1.69
C LEU A 139 10.11 -9.58 1.74
N GLY A 140 10.79 -10.49 1.04
CA GLY A 140 10.38 -11.88 0.91
C GLY A 140 9.02 -12.05 0.21
N ILE A 141 8.77 -11.25 -0.84
CA ILE A 141 7.49 -11.24 -1.57
C ILE A 141 7.69 -11.46 -3.07
N PRO A 142 6.72 -12.04 -3.78
CA PRO A 142 6.76 -12.11 -5.23
C PRO A 142 6.44 -10.74 -5.87
N ALA A 143 6.80 -10.60 -7.15
CA ALA A 143 6.46 -9.41 -7.93
C ALA A 143 4.93 -9.19 -7.99
N GLY A 144 4.51 -7.94 -7.80
CA GLY A 144 3.09 -7.57 -7.80
C GLY A 144 2.32 -7.94 -6.53
N ASP A 145 2.99 -8.39 -5.46
CA ASP A 145 2.32 -8.63 -4.18
C ASP A 145 1.84 -7.32 -3.52
N ARG A 146 0.67 -7.36 -2.90
CA ARG A 146 0.08 -6.20 -2.21
C ARG A 146 0.98 -5.60 -1.14
N ARG A 147 1.74 -6.46 -0.43
CA ARG A 147 2.64 -6.08 0.67
C ARG A 147 3.73 -5.12 0.22
N LYS A 148 4.07 -5.12 -1.07
CA LYS A 148 5.00 -4.15 -1.65
C LYS A 148 4.56 -2.70 -1.42
N THR A 149 3.27 -2.41 -1.51
CA THR A 149 2.74 -1.05 -1.30
C THR A 149 2.43 -0.72 0.16
N VAL A 150 2.48 -1.71 1.05
CA VAL A 150 2.23 -1.54 2.49
C VAL A 150 3.53 -1.09 3.16
N MET A 151 3.56 0.16 3.63
CA MET A 151 4.80 0.74 4.15
C MET A 151 4.92 0.58 5.67
N GLY A 152 3.92 1.05 6.43
CA GLY A 152 4.06 1.11 7.89
C GLY A 152 5.01 2.24 8.34
N PRO A 153 5.25 2.39 9.65
CA PRO A 153 5.98 3.53 10.21
C PRO A 153 7.43 3.60 9.73
N GLU A 154 8.21 2.53 9.84
CA GLU A 154 9.65 2.60 9.53
C GLU A 154 9.91 2.78 8.02
N ARG A 155 9.29 1.93 7.20
CA ARG A 155 9.52 1.91 5.74
C ARG A 155 9.04 3.17 5.06
N GLN A 156 7.94 3.79 5.51
CA GLN A 156 7.45 5.02 4.87
C GLN A 156 8.44 6.17 5.04
N TYR A 157 9.07 6.29 6.21
CA TYR A 157 10.03 7.37 6.46
C TYR A 157 11.37 7.08 5.80
N ALA A 158 11.82 5.82 5.76
CA ALA A 158 12.99 5.43 4.98
C ALA A 158 12.80 5.75 3.48
N TYR A 159 11.61 5.45 2.95
CA TYR A 159 11.26 5.82 1.58
C TYR A 159 11.19 7.35 1.39
N TRP A 160 10.57 8.08 2.31
CA TRP A 160 10.55 9.55 2.28
C TRP A 160 11.97 10.11 2.22
N ASP A 161 12.86 9.70 3.12
CA ASP A 161 14.25 10.17 3.17
C ASP A 161 15.01 9.82 1.88
N ALA A 162 14.75 8.64 1.30
CA ALA A 162 15.31 8.25 0.01
C ALA A 162 14.84 9.15 -1.14
N ILE A 163 13.54 9.45 -1.24
CA ILE A 163 13.01 10.36 -2.26
C ILE A 163 13.50 11.80 -2.05
N ALA A 164 13.58 12.26 -0.81
CA ALA A 164 14.10 13.57 -0.45
C ALA A 164 15.53 13.77 -0.95
N LYS A 165 16.38 12.75 -0.76
CA LYS A 165 17.75 12.73 -1.29
C LYS A 165 17.78 12.81 -2.82
N LEU A 166 16.87 12.11 -3.51
CA LEU A 166 16.79 12.14 -4.99
C LEU A 166 16.36 13.51 -5.53
N VAL A 167 15.57 14.28 -4.78
CA VAL A 167 15.13 15.63 -5.17
C VAL A 167 15.99 16.75 -4.58
N GLY A 168 17.02 16.41 -3.78
CA GLY A 168 17.96 17.37 -3.21
C GLY A 168 17.36 18.27 -2.12
N VAL A 169 16.42 17.76 -1.32
CA VAL A 169 15.81 18.50 -0.20
C VAL A 169 15.93 17.72 1.11
N GLU A 170 15.65 18.38 2.23
CA GLU A 170 15.59 17.71 3.53
C GLU A 170 14.47 16.66 3.57
N GLY A 171 14.75 15.55 4.25
CA GLY A 171 13.85 14.41 4.38
C GLY A 171 12.75 14.62 5.41
N THR A 172 12.47 13.56 6.15
CA THR A 172 11.47 13.57 7.23
C THR A 172 11.84 14.63 8.26
N PRO A 173 10.96 15.59 8.58
CA PRO A 173 11.21 16.59 9.61
C PRO A 173 11.51 15.97 10.98
N GLU A 174 12.37 16.63 11.76
CA GLU A 174 12.66 16.26 13.15
C GLU A 174 11.37 16.20 13.98
N GLY A 175 11.26 15.21 14.87
CA GLY A 175 10.08 15.01 15.73
C GLY A 175 8.85 14.41 15.03
N ARG A 176 8.88 14.22 13.70
CA ARG A 176 7.69 13.75 12.96
C ARG A 176 7.37 12.29 13.24
N ARG A 177 8.40 11.46 13.42
CA ARG A 177 8.25 10.02 13.68
C ARG A 177 7.57 9.79 15.03
N GLU A 178 8.04 10.52 16.04
CA GLU A 178 7.49 10.57 17.39
C GLU A 178 6.05 11.09 17.36
N ARG A 179 5.80 12.19 16.64
CA ARG A 179 4.45 12.77 16.55
C ARG A 179 3.43 11.80 15.96
N ARG A 180 3.82 10.93 15.02
CA ARG A 180 2.91 9.94 14.44
C ARG A 180 2.42 8.95 15.50
N GLU A 181 3.29 8.51 16.40
CA GLU A 181 2.91 7.60 17.49
C GLU A 181 1.92 8.28 18.45
N GLU A 182 2.20 9.54 18.81
CA GLU A 182 1.30 10.35 19.63
C GLU A 182 -0.08 10.51 18.99
N VAL A 183 -0.15 10.76 17.67
CA VAL A 183 -1.42 10.88 16.94
C VAL A 183 -2.25 9.60 17.04
N VAL A 184 -1.63 8.42 17.01
CA VAL A 184 -2.35 7.15 17.19
C VAL A 184 -2.92 7.03 18.60
N VAL A 185 -2.16 7.44 19.62
CA VAL A 185 -2.62 7.46 21.01
C VAL A 185 -3.73 8.48 21.23
N GLU A 186 -3.56 9.71 20.75
CA GLU A 186 -4.57 10.77 20.80
C GLU A 186 -5.86 10.36 20.09
N ARG A 187 -5.75 9.74 18.91
CA ARG A 187 -6.91 9.23 18.16
C ARG A 187 -7.68 8.21 18.98
N LYS A 188 -6.99 7.27 19.62
CA LYS A 188 -7.64 6.28 20.50
C LYS A 188 -8.36 6.98 21.65
N ALA A 189 -7.66 7.84 22.38
CA ALA A 189 -8.21 8.58 23.50
C ALA A 189 -9.44 9.42 23.12
N ARG A 190 -9.38 10.15 21.99
CA ARG A 190 -10.49 10.99 21.50
C ARG A 190 -11.73 10.19 21.10
N LEU A 191 -11.53 8.98 20.61
CA LEU A 191 -12.61 8.09 20.19
C LEU A 191 -13.11 7.20 21.35
N GLY A 192 -12.59 7.40 22.57
CA GLY A 192 -12.95 6.61 23.74
C GLY A 192 -12.43 5.18 23.68
N TYR A 193 -11.39 4.92 22.88
CA TYR A 193 -10.68 3.64 22.84
C TYR A 193 -9.61 3.54 23.89
#